data_AF-F8NB78-F1
#
_entry.id   AF-F8NB78-F1
#
_cell.length_a   1.000
_cell.length_b   1.000
_cell.length_c   1.000
_cell.angle_alpha   90.00
_cell.angle_beta   90.00
_cell.angle_gamma   90.00
#
_symmetry.space_group_name_H-M   'P 1'
#
loop_
_entity.id
_entity.type
_entity.pdbx_description
1 polymer ?
#
loop_
_entity_poly.entity_id
_entity_poly.type
_entity_poly.pdbx_seq_one_letter_code
_entity_poly.pdbx_strand_id
1 'polypeptide(L)'
;MAEFIVAIELGSSKITGIAGRKNKDGSITVLALAQEEGSNCIRKGVVHNIDKTVQALSNIIKKLEVTLKTRIAHVYVGFGGQSIISVKNTNVREISNESEVTQDMINELMDANRSMQYPDKQILDAVTLEYKVDNQYQSEPPVGVPCKRLEGNFLNILCRREFYRRLKKCFDQANISILDMYISPLALADSVLTEAEKRGGCVLVDMGADTTTVSIYHRNILRKLVVIPLGGNNITKDIASLQIDDETAEKMKIKYASAFTDGNDIDPTFSYPIDNERKVEMVKFVDIVEARMREIIENVRSQIPDEYIDKLLGGIILTGGSSNIRNIERAFRLYTHIEKVRTAKFVNETIKSGNPTVNAKDGRLCTVLAILAKGDQNCAGNDITGELFENQQPKTTLDTTTTIPTTQPVNPTGKVMEEKPYIQTRPTGSADINNGKTDNADEGNNATETPTSTHKFINKFKAFVKKMTEPDEEEK
;
A
#
# COMPACT_ATOMS: atom_id res chain seq x y z
N MET A 1 -1.57 11.01 -34.22
CA MET A 1 -2.13 11.40 -32.91
C MET A 1 -1.03 11.30 -31.88
N ALA A 2 -1.02 12.16 -30.88
CA ALA A 2 -0.10 11.99 -29.76
C ALA A 2 -0.36 10.63 -29.09
N GLU A 3 0.72 9.99 -28.65
CA GLU A 3 0.66 8.70 -27.96
C GLU A 3 1.51 8.79 -26.71
N PHE A 4 0.83 8.71 -25.57
CA PHE A 4 1.43 8.69 -24.24
C PHE A 4 0.47 8.08 -23.22
N ILE A 5 1.04 7.57 -22.14
CA ILE A 5 0.35 7.08 -20.94
C ILE A 5 0.51 8.15 -19.86
N VAL A 6 -0.53 8.36 -19.06
CA VAL A 6 -0.48 9.23 -17.88
C VAL A 6 -0.76 8.40 -16.63
N ALA A 7 0.11 8.52 -15.64
CA ALA A 7 -0.06 7.91 -14.32
C ALA A 7 -0.08 8.99 -13.24
N ILE A 8 -0.99 8.85 -12.28
CA ILE A 8 -1.09 9.72 -11.10
C ILE A 8 -0.97 8.89 -9.83
N GLU A 9 -0.05 9.29 -8.96
CA GLU A 9 0.12 8.72 -7.62
C GLU A 9 -0.27 9.75 -6.56
N LEU A 10 -1.10 9.32 -5.61
CA LEU A 10 -1.58 10.15 -4.50
C LEU A 10 -0.77 9.87 -3.23
N GLY A 11 0.35 10.55 -3.07
CA GLY A 11 1.19 10.46 -1.88
C GLY A 11 0.84 11.50 -0.82
N SER A 12 1.08 11.17 0.46
CA SER A 12 0.90 12.10 1.58
C SER A 12 1.86 13.28 1.59
N SER A 13 3.07 13.13 1.05
CA SER A 13 3.98 14.27 0.87
C SER A 13 3.68 15.03 -0.42
N LYS A 14 3.44 14.31 -1.52
CA LYS A 14 3.23 14.89 -2.84
C LYS A 14 2.23 14.05 -3.64
N ILE A 15 1.38 14.73 -4.40
CA ILE A 15 0.65 14.09 -5.50
C ILE A 15 1.50 14.26 -6.75
N THR A 16 1.78 13.16 -7.45
CA THR A 16 2.68 13.15 -8.60
C THR A 16 1.95 12.65 -9.84
N GLY A 17 1.93 13.46 -10.89
CA GLY A 17 1.51 13.05 -12.22
C GLY A 17 2.71 12.90 -13.14
N ILE A 18 2.77 11.80 -13.89
CA ILE A 18 3.83 11.53 -14.86
C ILE A 18 3.21 11.11 -16.19
N ALA A 19 3.79 11.57 -17.29
CA ALA A 19 3.40 11.14 -18.62
C ALA A 19 4.62 10.56 -19.35
N GLY A 20 4.42 9.45 -20.06
CA GLY A 20 5.49 8.78 -20.77
C GLY A 20 5.01 7.96 -21.97
N ARG A 21 5.95 7.56 -22.82
CA ARG A 21 5.72 6.71 -23.99
C ARG A 21 6.51 5.41 -23.86
N LYS A 22 5.84 4.28 -24.06
CA LYS A 22 6.49 2.98 -24.21
C LYS A 22 7.09 2.87 -25.61
N ASN A 23 8.37 2.56 -25.68
CA ASN A 23 9.09 2.35 -26.93
C ASN A 23 9.01 0.87 -27.33
N LYS A 24 9.27 0.58 -28.61
CA LYS A 24 9.26 -0.79 -29.14
C LYS A 24 10.32 -1.72 -28.50
N ASP A 25 11.39 -1.14 -27.95
CA ASP A 25 12.45 -1.86 -27.22
C ASP A 25 12.08 -2.17 -25.76
N GLY A 26 10.85 -1.85 -25.32
CA GLY A 26 10.39 -2.02 -23.94
C GLY A 26 10.81 -0.90 -22.98
N SER A 27 11.64 0.06 -23.41
CA SER A 27 11.99 1.22 -22.58
C SER A 27 10.85 2.24 -22.51
N ILE A 28 10.83 3.05 -21.46
CA ILE A 28 9.83 4.12 -21.27
C ILE A 28 10.53 5.48 -21.37
N THR A 29 10.08 6.31 -22.31
CA THR A 29 10.51 7.71 -22.41
C THR A 29 9.54 8.58 -21.61
N VAL A 30 10.00 9.20 -20.53
CA VAL A 30 9.20 10.15 -19.74
C VAL A 30 9.18 11.49 -20.44
N LEU A 31 7.97 11.96 -20.73
CA LEU A 31 7.68 13.18 -21.48
C LEU A 31 7.41 14.38 -20.57
N ALA A 32 6.71 14.15 -19.46
CA ALA A 32 6.33 15.21 -18.52
C ALA A 32 6.23 14.69 -17.08
N LEU A 33 6.50 15.56 -16.12
CA LEU A 33 6.36 15.33 -14.68
C LEU A 33 5.72 16.58 -14.06
N ALA A 34 4.70 16.39 -13.23
CA ALA A 34 4.08 17.44 -12.44
C ALA A 34 3.89 16.96 -11.00
N GLN A 35 4.10 17.86 -10.05
CA GLN A 35 3.94 17.58 -8.62
C GLN A 35 3.18 18.71 -7.92
N GLU A 36 2.37 18.33 -6.96
CA GLU A 36 1.64 19.20 -6.03
C GLU A 36 1.86 18.73 -4.59
N GLU A 37 1.74 19.63 -3.63
CA GLU A 37 1.86 19.28 -2.22
C GLU A 37 0.70 18.38 -1.78
N GLY A 38 1.03 17.26 -1.12
CA GLY A 38 0.06 16.25 -0.69
C GLY A 38 -0.45 16.42 0.73
N SER A 39 0.26 17.18 1.58
CA SER A 39 0.08 17.23 3.04
C SER A 39 -1.35 17.58 3.48
N ASN A 40 -1.96 18.50 2.74
CA ASN A 40 -3.32 18.99 2.97
C ASN A 40 -4.40 18.19 2.24
N CYS A 41 -4.00 17.27 1.36
CA CYS A 41 -4.87 16.48 0.49
C CYS A 41 -5.02 15.06 1.02
N ILE A 42 -3.89 14.40 1.27
CA ILE A 42 -3.76 12.97 1.55
C ILE A 42 -3.07 12.77 2.89
N ARG A 43 -3.70 12.05 3.81
CA ARG A 43 -3.13 11.70 5.12
C ARG A 43 -3.10 10.18 5.27
N LYS A 44 -1.92 9.63 5.61
CA LYS A 44 -1.70 8.17 5.70
C LYS A 44 -2.14 7.41 4.44
N GLY A 45 -1.90 8.02 3.27
CA GLY A 45 -2.32 7.50 1.97
C GLY A 45 -3.83 7.47 1.73
N VAL A 46 -4.63 8.15 2.57
CA VAL A 46 -6.08 8.28 2.43
C VAL A 46 -6.45 9.72 2.12
N VAL A 47 -7.38 9.94 1.18
CA VAL A 47 -7.93 11.27 0.91
C VAL A 47 -8.47 11.86 2.21
N HIS A 48 -7.87 12.95 2.68
CA HIS A 48 -8.27 13.66 3.89
C HIS A 48 -9.23 14.79 3.55
N ASN A 49 -8.88 15.62 2.56
CA ASN A 49 -9.69 16.75 2.09
C ASN A 49 -9.97 16.60 0.59
N ILE A 50 -11.26 16.50 0.22
CA ILE A 50 -11.67 16.27 -1.18
C ILE A 50 -11.37 17.50 -2.03
N ASP A 51 -11.80 18.69 -1.59
CA ASP A 51 -11.70 19.92 -2.38
C ASP A 51 -10.24 20.28 -2.70
N LYS A 52 -9.35 20.17 -1.70
CA LYS A 52 -7.91 20.36 -1.90
C LYS A 52 -7.31 19.31 -2.83
N THR A 53 -7.77 18.07 -2.75
CA THR A 53 -7.32 16.99 -3.65
C THR A 53 -7.77 17.26 -5.08
N VAL A 54 -9.02 17.69 -5.29
CA VAL A 54 -9.55 18.09 -6.60
C VAL A 54 -8.71 19.21 -7.20
N GLN A 55 -8.43 20.27 -6.43
CA GLN A 55 -7.58 21.39 -6.88
C GLN A 55 -6.18 20.92 -7.29
N ALA A 56 -5.54 20.07 -6.47
CA ALA A 56 -4.22 19.54 -6.78
C ALA A 56 -4.23 18.66 -8.05
N LEU A 57 -5.24 17.81 -8.22
CA LEU A 57 -5.41 16.98 -9.42
C LEU A 57 -5.59 17.84 -10.67
N SER A 58 -6.45 18.86 -10.64
CA SER A 58 -6.64 19.78 -11.76
C SER A 58 -5.35 20.53 -12.12
N ASN A 59 -4.58 20.96 -11.12
CA ASN A 59 -3.29 21.60 -11.35
C ASN A 59 -2.26 20.65 -12.00
N ILE A 60 -2.19 19.39 -11.55
CA ILE A 60 -1.33 18.37 -12.14
C ILE A 60 -1.67 18.16 -13.61
N ILE A 61 -2.95 17.93 -13.93
CA ILE A 61 -3.39 17.73 -15.31
C ILE A 61 -3.01 18.93 -16.17
N LYS A 62 -3.32 20.16 -15.70
CA LYS A 62 -2.97 21.38 -16.43
C LYS A 62 -1.47 21.50 -16.71
N LYS A 63 -0.61 21.21 -15.72
CA LYS A 63 0.86 21.24 -15.89
C LYS A 63 1.36 20.19 -16.89
N LEU A 64 0.79 18.99 -16.86
CA LEU A 64 1.11 17.93 -17.82
C LEU A 64 0.66 18.32 -19.23
N GLU A 65 -0.59 18.76 -19.40
CA GLU A 65 -1.16 19.20 -20.68
C GLU A 65 -0.34 20.32 -21.33
N VAL A 66 0.10 21.32 -20.54
CA VAL A 66 0.97 22.41 -21.04
C VAL A 66 2.29 21.88 -21.57
N THR A 67 2.89 20.90 -20.89
CA THR A 67 4.17 20.31 -21.29
C THR A 67 4.02 19.41 -22.51
N LEU A 68 2.92 18.66 -22.59
CA LEU A 68 2.62 17.72 -23.67
C LEU A 68 2.06 18.41 -24.92
N LYS A 69 1.47 19.61 -24.77
CA LYS A 69 0.70 20.34 -25.80
C LYS A 69 -0.51 19.58 -26.35
N THR A 70 -1.00 18.62 -25.59
CA THR A 70 -2.15 17.78 -25.92
C THR A 70 -3.00 17.60 -24.68
N ARG A 71 -4.32 17.54 -24.84
CA ARG A 71 -5.24 17.23 -23.74
C ARG A 71 -5.02 15.83 -23.20
N ILE A 72 -5.37 15.60 -21.95
CA ILE A 72 -5.36 14.28 -21.33
C ILE A 72 -6.81 13.78 -21.26
N ALA A 73 -7.10 12.70 -22.00
CA ALA A 73 -8.45 12.12 -22.02
C ALA A 73 -8.71 11.26 -20.78
N HIS A 74 -7.72 10.45 -20.41
CA HIS A 74 -7.82 9.53 -19.28
C HIS A 74 -6.48 9.35 -18.57
N VAL A 75 -6.50 8.77 -17.37
CA VAL A 75 -5.29 8.49 -16.56
C VAL A 75 -5.35 7.14 -15.88
N TYR A 76 -4.18 6.58 -15.58
CA TYR A 76 -4.03 5.49 -14.62
C TYR A 76 -3.78 6.07 -13.22
N VAL A 77 -4.36 5.46 -12.20
CA VAL A 77 -4.24 5.96 -10.82
C VAL A 77 -3.64 4.89 -9.93
N GLY A 78 -2.55 5.23 -9.26
CA GLY A 78 -2.03 4.44 -8.16
C GLY A 78 -2.66 4.85 -6.85
N PHE A 79 -3.08 3.87 -6.06
CA PHE A 79 -3.54 4.11 -4.72
C PHE A 79 -2.94 3.12 -3.72
N GLY A 80 -2.75 3.60 -2.50
CA GLY A 80 -2.18 2.84 -1.40
C GLY A 80 -2.81 3.26 -0.07
N GLY A 81 -2.00 3.27 0.98
CA GLY A 81 -2.36 3.88 2.25
C GLY A 81 -2.96 2.92 3.27
N GLN A 82 -3.18 3.45 4.47
CA GLN A 82 -3.53 2.70 5.68
C GLN A 82 -4.79 1.83 5.56
N SER A 83 -5.64 2.06 4.55
CA SER A 83 -6.86 1.29 4.35
C SER A 83 -6.60 -0.12 3.80
N ILE A 84 -5.42 -0.38 3.21
CA ILE A 84 -5.09 -1.65 2.57
C ILE A 84 -4.54 -2.66 3.58
N ILE A 85 -5.12 -3.86 3.57
CA ILE A 85 -4.68 -5.01 4.37
C ILE A 85 -4.96 -6.31 3.63
N SER A 86 -4.06 -7.28 3.72
CA SER A 86 -4.30 -8.65 3.24
C SER A 86 -4.87 -9.54 4.35
N VAL A 87 -5.86 -10.36 4.02
CA VAL A 87 -6.47 -11.36 4.92
C VAL A 87 -6.45 -12.72 4.23
N LYS A 88 -5.95 -13.75 4.92
CA LYS A 88 -6.03 -15.13 4.42
C LYS A 88 -7.47 -15.62 4.50
N ASN A 89 -7.92 -16.33 3.49
CA ASN A 89 -9.23 -16.96 3.46
C ASN A 89 -9.12 -18.36 2.85
N THR A 90 -9.83 -19.33 3.42
CA THR A 90 -9.86 -20.71 2.92
C THR A 90 -11.29 -21.05 2.57
N ASN A 91 -11.51 -21.54 1.35
CA ASN A 91 -12.79 -22.13 0.96
C ASN A 91 -12.61 -23.62 0.77
N VAL A 92 -13.58 -24.39 1.23
CA VAL A 92 -13.57 -25.85 1.18
C VAL A 92 -14.78 -26.31 0.38
N ARG A 93 -14.54 -27.26 -0.52
CA ARG A 93 -15.57 -28.00 -1.23
C ARG A 93 -15.45 -29.47 -0.88
N GLU A 94 -16.54 -30.04 -0.37
CA GLU A 94 -16.67 -31.48 -0.19
C GLU A 94 -17.27 -32.09 -1.46
N ILE A 95 -16.72 -33.21 -1.89
CA ILE A 95 -17.14 -33.94 -3.08
C ILE A 95 -17.73 -35.27 -2.62
N SER A 96 -19.05 -35.42 -2.82
CA SER A 96 -19.85 -36.51 -2.23
C SER A 96 -19.38 -37.91 -2.64
N ASN A 97 -18.95 -38.06 -3.90
CA ASN A 97 -18.30 -39.26 -4.41
C ASN A 97 -16.90 -38.85 -4.87
N GLU A 98 -15.90 -39.68 -4.61
CA GLU A 98 -14.54 -39.42 -5.11
C GLU A 98 -14.59 -39.16 -6.62
N SER A 99 -14.27 -37.94 -7.00
CA SER A 99 -14.32 -37.49 -8.39
C SER A 99 -13.11 -36.63 -8.70
N GLU A 100 -12.77 -36.57 -9.97
CA GLU A 100 -11.73 -35.69 -10.46
C GLU A 100 -12.13 -34.23 -10.25
N VAL A 101 -11.15 -33.42 -9.82
CA VAL A 101 -11.30 -31.97 -9.74
C VAL A 101 -11.45 -31.39 -11.14
N THR A 102 -12.51 -30.63 -11.38
CA THR A 102 -12.72 -29.93 -12.66
C THR A 102 -12.30 -28.46 -12.56
N GLN A 103 -12.07 -27.82 -13.71
CA GLN A 103 -11.79 -26.37 -13.75
C GLN A 103 -12.94 -25.55 -13.15
N ASP A 104 -14.18 -25.98 -13.34
CA ASP A 104 -15.35 -25.33 -12.74
C ASP A 104 -15.30 -25.39 -11.20
N MET A 105 -14.79 -26.49 -10.62
CA MET A 105 -14.62 -26.56 -9.17
C MET A 105 -13.62 -25.54 -8.63
N ILE A 106 -12.55 -25.30 -9.38
CA ILE A 106 -11.54 -24.29 -9.06
C ILE A 106 -12.13 -22.88 -9.17
N ASN A 107 -12.91 -22.63 -10.23
CA ASN A 107 -13.57 -21.34 -10.44
C ASN A 107 -14.58 -21.06 -9.33
N GLU A 108 -15.40 -22.04 -8.96
CA GLU A 108 -16.38 -21.90 -7.86
C GLU A 108 -15.71 -21.57 -6.52
N LEU A 109 -14.55 -22.15 -6.20
CA LEU A 109 -13.80 -21.80 -4.99
C LEU A 109 -13.31 -20.35 -5.00
N MET A 110 -12.85 -19.86 -6.16
CA MET A 110 -12.45 -18.46 -6.34
C MET A 110 -13.64 -17.51 -6.30
N ASP A 111 -14.77 -17.88 -6.90
CA ASP A 111 -15.99 -17.07 -6.90
C ASP A 111 -16.60 -16.98 -5.50
N ALA A 112 -16.60 -18.08 -4.75
CA ALA A 112 -16.95 -18.10 -3.33
C ALA A 112 -16.03 -17.18 -2.52
N ASN A 113 -14.71 -17.24 -2.77
CA ASN A 113 -13.73 -16.34 -2.14
C ASN A 113 -14.01 -14.86 -2.42
N ARG A 114 -14.25 -14.51 -3.70
CA ARG A 114 -14.51 -13.14 -4.14
C ARG A 114 -15.85 -12.60 -3.65
N SER A 115 -16.79 -13.49 -3.32
CA SER A 115 -18.10 -13.14 -2.76
C SER A 115 -18.08 -12.93 -1.24
N MET A 116 -16.97 -13.24 -0.56
CA MET A 116 -16.83 -13.05 0.88
C MET A 116 -17.04 -11.60 1.29
N GLN A 117 -17.86 -11.41 2.33
CA GLN A 117 -18.16 -10.08 2.86
C GLN A 117 -17.29 -9.77 4.07
N TYR A 118 -16.68 -8.59 4.04
CA TYR A 118 -15.94 -8.04 5.16
C TYR A 118 -16.63 -6.75 5.65
N PRO A 119 -16.81 -6.57 6.98
CA PRO A 119 -17.37 -5.33 7.53
C PRO A 119 -16.56 -4.11 7.07
N ASP A 120 -17.25 -3.10 6.51
CA ASP A 120 -16.69 -1.83 6.00
C ASP A 120 -15.59 -1.94 4.93
N LYS A 121 -15.27 -3.14 4.45
CA LYS A 121 -14.19 -3.41 3.51
C LYS A 121 -14.71 -4.14 2.27
N GLN A 122 -14.06 -3.90 1.14
CA GLN A 122 -14.25 -4.64 -0.10
C GLN A 122 -12.95 -5.33 -0.49
N ILE A 123 -13.09 -6.45 -1.21
CA ILE A 123 -11.97 -7.14 -1.85
C ILE A 123 -11.58 -6.32 -3.08
N LEU A 124 -10.30 -5.92 -3.15
CA LEU A 124 -9.72 -5.27 -4.33
C LEU A 124 -9.10 -6.29 -5.27
N ASP A 125 -8.47 -7.31 -4.71
CA ASP A 125 -7.82 -8.40 -5.44
C ASP A 125 -7.74 -9.65 -4.55
N ALA A 126 -7.60 -10.81 -5.17
CA ALA A 126 -7.51 -12.11 -4.52
C ALA A 126 -6.38 -12.94 -5.14
N VAL A 127 -5.37 -13.26 -4.34
CA VAL A 127 -4.23 -14.07 -4.76
C VAL A 127 -4.44 -15.51 -4.31
N THR A 128 -4.33 -16.46 -5.22
CA THR A 128 -4.31 -17.89 -4.86
C THR A 128 -2.96 -18.23 -4.22
N LEU A 129 -3.00 -18.79 -3.01
CA LEU A 129 -1.79 -19.20 -2.28
C LEU A 129 -1.37 -20.62 -2.63
N GLU A 130 -2.30 -21.56 -2.50
CA GLU A 130 -2.15 -22.99 -2.78
C GLU A 130 -3.53 -23.67 -2.72
N TYR A 131 -3.64 -24.83 -3.37
CA TYR A 131 -4.76 -25.74 -3.17
C TYR A 131 -4.35 -26.86 -2.23
N LYS A 132 -5.34 -27.49 -1.60
CA LYS A 132 -5.15 -28.71 -0.82
C LYS A 132 -6.16 -29.75 -1.27
N VAL A 133 -5.65 -30.89 -1.68
CA VAL A 133 -6.41 -32.04 -2.14
C VAL A 133 -6.32 -33.10 -1.06
N ASP A 134 -7.44 -33.36 -0.40
CA ASP A 134 -7.52 -34.11 0.85
C ASP A 134 -6.52 -33.60 1.89
N ASN A 135 -5.36 -34.23 2.03
CA ASN A 135 -4.29 -33.83 2.95
C ASN A 135 -2.97 -33.41 2.26
N GLN A 136 -2.96 -33.28 0.94
CA GLN A 136 -1.78 -32.93 0.15
C GLN A 136 -1.89 -31.53 -0.46
N TYR A 137 -0.87 -30.71 -0.25
CA TYR A 137 -0.79 -29.36 -0.83
C TYR A 137 -0.39 -29.41 -2.31
N GLN A 138 -1.00 -28.55 -3.11
CA GLN A 138 -0.79 -28.41 -4.54
C GLN A 138 -0.51 -26.94 -4.87
N SER A 139 0.62 -26.66 -5.52
CA SER A 139 1.00 -25.29 -5.90
C SER A 139 0.23 -24.78 -7.13
N GLU A 140 -0.23 -25.69 -7.97
CA GLU A 140 -0.99 -25.41 -9.18
C GLU A 140 -2.41 -25.96 -9.06
N PRO A 141 -3.37 -25.47 -9.86
CA PRO A 141 -4.72 -26.01 -9.90
C PRO A 141 -4.71 -27.53 -10.16
N PRO A 142 -5.23 -28.37 -9.24
CA PRO A 142 -5.11 -29.82 -9.33
C PRO A 142 -6.18 -30.45 -10.24
N VAL A 143 -6.41 -29.88 -11.43
CA VAL A 143 -7.42 -30.37 -12.37
C VAL A 143 -7.08 -31.81 -12.81
N GLY A 144 -8.09 -32.69 -12.78
CA GLY A 144 -7.94 -34.13 -13.08
C GLY A 144 -7.47 -34.98 -11.90
N VAL A 145 -7.18 -34.39 -10.75
CA VAL A 145 -6.80 -35.16 -9.55
C VAL A 145 -8.07 -35.65 -8.85
N PRO A 146 -8.23 -36.96 -8.56
CA PRO A 146 -9.36 -37.46 -7.79
C PRO A 146 -9.24 -37.05 -6.31
N CYS A 147 -10.32 -36.58 -5.71
CA CYS A 147 -10.35 -36.26 -4.29
C CYS A 147 -11.75 -36.30 -3.69
N LYS A 148 -11.81 -36.30 -2.36
CA LYS A 148 -13.05 -36.13 -1.60
C LYS A 148 -13.19 -34.73 -1.05
N ARG A 149 -12.07 -34.04 -0.84
CA ARG A 149 -12.03 -32.69 -0.28
C ARG A 149 -11.06 -31.83 -1.05
N LEU A 150 -11.55 -30.71 -1.56
CA LEU A 150 -10.77 -29.70 -2.26
C LEU A 150 -10.81 -28.40 -1.46
N GLU A 151 -9.65 -27.88 -1.06
CA GLU A 151 -9.52 -26.59 -0.39
C GLU A 151 -8.77 -25.61 -1.29
N GLY A 152 -9.29 -24.39 -1.41
CA GLY A 152 -8.59 -23.26 -2.00
C GLY A 152 -8.15 -22.30 -0.90
N ASN A 153 -6.84 -22.08 -0.77
CA ASN A 153 -6.27 -21.08 0.13
C ASN A 153 -5.96 -19.80 -0.65
N PHE A 154 -6.52 -18.69 -0.19
CA PHE A 154 -6.45 -17.40 -0.85
C PHE A 154 -5.93 -16.32 0.09
N LEU A 155 -5.39 -15.25 -0.50
CA LEU A 155 -5.03 -14.01 0.17
C LEU A 155 -5.85 -12.88 -0.45
N ASN A 156 -6.84 -12.39 0.30
CA ASN A 156 -7.70 -11.31 -0.11
C ASN A 156 -7.07 -9.98 0.26
N ILE A 157 -6.86 -9.11 -0.72
CA ILE A 157 -6.39 -7.75 -0.51
C ILE A 157 -7.63 -6.86 -0.32
N LEU A 158 -7.79 -6.37 0.89
CA LEU A 158 -8.97 -5.62 1.31
C LEU A 158 -8.67 -4.13 1.40
N CYS A 159 -9.70 -3.32 1.16
CA CYS A 159 -9.65 -1.89 1.44
C CYS A 159 -11.00 -1.38 1.96
N ARG A 160 -10.98 -0.30 2.74
CA ARG A 160 -12.21 0.35 3.23
C ARG A 160 -13.03 0.88 2.05
N ARG A 161 -14.33 0.54 1.99
CA ARG A 161 -15.24 0.98 0.91
C ARG A 161 -15.27 2.50 0.77
N GLU A 162 -15.31 3.20 1.90
CA GLU A 162 -15.32 4.67 1.96
C GLU A 162 -14.07 5.30 1.35
N PHE A 163 -12.90 4.69 1.49
CA PHE A 163 -11.68 5.20 0.87
C PHE A 163 -11.80 5.18 -0.66
N TYR A 164 -12.22 4.05 -1.22
CA TYR A 164 -12.35 3.89 -2.68
C TYR A 164 -13.41 4.82 -3.26
N ARG A 165 -14.55 4.99 -2.56
CA ARG A 165 -15.61 5.93 -2.92
C ARG A 165 -15.14 7.38 -2.93
N ARG A 166 -14.41 7.81 -1.89
CA ARG A 166 -13.86 9.16 -1.80
C ARG A 166 -12.82 9.43 -2.88
N LEU A 167 -12.01 8.44 -3.21
CA LEU A 167 -11.01 8.53 -4.25
C LEU A 167 -11.66 8.78 -5.62
N LYS A 168 -12.62 7.95 -6.03
CA LYS A 168 -13.38 8.17 -7.28
C LYS A 168 -14.04 9.55 -7.33
N LYS A 169 -14.70 9.95 -6.24
CA LYS A 169 -15.32 11.27 -6.13
C LYS A 169 -14.35 12.43 -6.41
N CYS A 170 -13.08 12.33 -6.02
CA CYS A 170 -12.09 13.38 -6.33
C CYS A 170 -11.79 13.48 -7.82
N PHE A 171 -11.66 12.34 -8.52
CA PHE A 171 -11.41 12.33 -9.97
C PHE A 171 -12.64 12.78 -10.75
N ASP A 172 -13.83 12.34 -10.35
CA ASP A 172 -15.10 12.77 -10.96
C ASP A 172 -15.28 14.29 -10.85
N GLN A 173 -15.05 14.87 -9.67
CA GLN A 173 -15.14 16.32 -9.44
C GLN A 173 -14.03 17.11 -10.13
N ALA A 174 -12.87 16.51 -10.35
CA ALA A 174 -11.79 17.11 -11.14
C ALA A 174 -12.01 16.97 -12.66
N ASN A 175 -13.08 16.29 -13.09
CA ASN A 175 -13.37 15.95 -14.48
C ASN A 175 -12.23 15.16 -15.16
N ILE A 176 -11.65 14.20 -14.43
CA ILE A 176 -10.55 13.35 -14.89
C ILE A 176 -11.08 11.93 -15.00
N SER A 177 -11.12 11.39 -16.22
CA SER A 177 -11.53 10.01 -16.44
C SER A 177 -10.40 9.04 -16.06
N ILE A 178 -10.73 7.99 -15.30
CA ILE A 178 -9.78 6.95 -14.91
C ILE A 178 -9.92 5.77 -15.87
N LEU A 179 -8.82 5.32 -16.48
CA LEU A 179 -8.77 4.07 -17.24
C LEU A 179 -8.76 2.88 -16.28
N ASP A 180 -7.80 2.87 -15.37
CA ASP A 180 -7.68 1.82 -14.36
C ASP A 180 -6.99 2.32 -13.08
N MET A 181 -7.20 1.59 -11.99
CA MET A 181 -6.66 1.87 -10.67
C MET A 181 -5.80 0.72 -10.19
N TYR A 182 -4.52 1.00 -9.93
CA TYR A 182 -3.57 0.01 -9.46
C TYR A 182 -3.33 0.11 -7.95
N ILE A 183 -3.26 -1.05 -7.29
CA ILE A 183 -2.78 -1.17 -5.92
C ILE A 183 -1.27 -0.86 -5.94
N SER A 184 -0.89 0.35 -5.52
CA SER A 184 0.48 0.86 -5.62
C SER A 184 1.55 -0.11 -5.10
N PRO A 185 1.36 -0.79 -3.94
CA PRO A 185 2.35 -1.77 -3.45
C PRO A 185 2.60 -2.95 -4.39
N LEU A 186 1.60 -3.38 -5.17
CA LEU A 186 1.75 -4.48 -6.13
C LEU A 186 2.49 -4.01 -7.38
N ALA A 187 2.10 -2.85 -7.92
CA ALA A 187 2.78 -2.25 -9.06
C ALA A 187 4.27 -2.00 -8.72
N LEU A 188 4.52 -1.40 -7.56
CA LEU A 188 5.88 -1.14 -7.06
C LEU A 188 6.70 -2.43 -6.98
N ALA A 189 6.14 -3.50 -6.41
CA ALA A 189 6.83 -4.78 -6.27
C ALA A 189 7.23 -5.40 -7.62
N ASP A 190 6.43 -5.22 -8.66
CA ASP A 190 6.75 -5.69 -10.00
C ASP A 190 7.91 -4.95 -10.64
N SER A 191 8.05 -3.66 -10.35
CA SER A 191 9.10 -2.82 -10.93
C SER A 191 10.40 -2.78 -10.11
N VAL A 192 10.40 -3.11 -8.82
CA VAL A 192 11.61 -2.99 -7.96
C VAL A 192 12.22 -4.31 -7.50
N LEU A 193 11.43 -5.38 -7.46
CA LEU A 193 11.92 -6.70 -7.07
C LEU A 193 12.39 -7.46 -8.29
N THR A 194 13.47 -8.22 -8.12
CA THR A 194 13.89 -9.20 -9.12
C THR A 194 13.11 -10.51 -8.95
N GLU A 195 13.02 -11.28 -10.03
CA GLU A 195 12.39 -12.61 -9.99
C GLU A 195 13.12 -13.57 -9.03
N ALA A 196 14.43 -13.40 -8.85
CA ALA A 196 15.21 -14.21 -7.90
C ALA A 196 14.80 -13.90 -6.44
N GLU A 197 14.56 -12.63 -6.11
CA GLU A 197 14.12 -12.21 -4.79
C GLU A 197 12.70 -12.68 -4.48
N LYS A 198 11.75 -12.47 -5.41
CA LYS A 198 10.37 -12.94 -5.25
C LYS A 198 10.32 -14.48 -5.09
N ARG A 199 11.16 -15.21 -5.82
CA ARG A 199 11.21 -16.68 -5.78
C ARG A 199 11.85 -17.19 -4.50
N GLY A 200 13.03 -16.66 -4.15
CA GLY A 200 13.79 -17.00 -2.95
C GLY A 200 13.12 -16.54 -1.64
N GLY A 201 12.18 -15.61 -1.74
CA GLY A 201 11.43 -15.05 -0.63
C GLY A 201 12.05 -13.75 -0.14
N CYS A 202 11.26 -12.68 -0.07
CA CYS A 202 11.75 -11.37 0.33
C CYS A 202 10.67 -10.52 0.99
N VAL A 203 11.11 -9.47 1.69
CA VAL A 203 10.25 -8.43 2.25
C VAL A 203 10.53 -7.13 1.50
N LEU A 204 9.54 -6.61 0.79
CA LEU A 204 9.58 -5.26 0.24
C LEU A 204 9.02 -4.29 1.28
N VAL A 205 9.80 -3.27 1.60
CA VAL A 205 9.44 -2.22 2.56
C VAL A 205 9.49 -0.86 1.85
N ASP A 206 8.33 -0.29 1.56
CA ASP A 206 8.20 1.05 1.00
C ASP A 206 8.00 2.06 2.12
N MET A 207 9.04 2.85 2.41
CA MET A 207 9.05 3.84 3.47
C MET A 207 8.69 5.22 2.92
N GLY A 208 7.40 5.54 2.97
CA GLY A 208 6.84 6.81 2.54
C GLY A 208 6.89 7.91 3.61
N ALA A 209 6.09 8.95 3.40
CA ALA A 209 5.97 10.09 4.32
C ALA A 209 5.09 9.77 5.54
N ASP A 210 3.86 9.31 5.35
CA ASP A 210 2.95 8.99 6.48
C ASP A 210 2.84 7.48 6.76
N THR A 211 3.34 6.65 5.85
CA THR A 211 3.12 5.20 5.88
C THR A 211 4.37 4.44 5.48
N THR A 212 4.50 3.25 6.05
CA THR A 212 5.47 2.24 5.65
C THR A 212 4.70 1.01 5.21
N THR A 213 4.83 0.61 3.96
CA THR A 213 4.15 -0.56 3.41
C THR A 213 5.06 -1.78 3.44
N VAL A 214 4.54 -2.91 3.90
CA VAL A 214 5.25 -4.19 3.96
C VAL A 214 4.55 -5.19 3.05
N SER A 215 5.27 -5.70 2.06
CA SER A 215 4.84 -6.78 1.17
C SER A 215 5.80 -7.95 1.27
N ILE A 216 5.29 -9.14 1.56
CA ILE A 216 6.10 -10.36 1.70
C ILE A 216 5.82 -11.26 0.52
N TYR A 217 6.87 -11.67 -0.19
CA TYR A 217 6.80 -12.61 -1.29
C TYR A 217 7.54 -13.88 -0.93
N HIS A 218 7.04 -15.04 -1.37
CA HIS A 218 7.75 -16.31 -1.30
C HIS A 218 7.26 -17.25 -2.39
N ARG A 219 8.19 -17.83 -3.17
CA ARG A 219 7.89 -18.63 -4.38
C ARG A 219 7.05 -17.84 -5.39
N ASN A 220 7.41 -16.58 -5.65
CA ASN A 220 6.72 -15.67 -6.57
C ASN A 220 5.27 -15.31 -6.19
N ILE A 221 4.78 -15.70 -5.01
CA ILE A 221 3.43 -15.41 -4.56
C ILE A 221 3.47 -14.40 -3.41
N LEU A 222 2.58 -13.40 -3.46
CA LEU A 222 2.35 -12.47 -2.35
C LEU A 222 1.76 -13.25 -1.16
N ARG A 223 2.43 -13.21 -0.02
CA ARG A 223 2.04 -13.90 1.22
C ARG A 223 1.40 -12.98 2.25
N LYS A 224 1.76 -11.70 2.22
CA LYS A 224 1.20 -10.67 3.09
C LYS A 224 1.39 -9.30 2.48
N LEU A 225 0.40 -8.43 2.65
CA LEU A 225 0.45 -7.01 2.34
C LEU A 225 -0.21 -6.23 3.48
N VAL A 226 0.52 -5.30 4.08
CA VAL A 226 0.02 -4.46 5.18
C VAL A 226 0.66 -3.09 5.13
N VAL A 227 -0.12 -2.07 5.48
CA VAL A 227 0.35 -0.68 5.55
C VAL A 227 0.38 -0.22 7.01
N ILE A 228 1.58 0.10 7.49
CA ILE A 228 1.83 0.63 8.83
C ILE A 228 1.69 2.16 8.76
N PRO A 229 0.89 2.81 9.63
CA PRO A 229 0.66 4.25 9.60
C PRO A 229 1.78 5.06 10.28
N LEU A 230 3.02 4.69 10.00
CA LEU A 230 4.24 5.34 10.44
C LEU A 230 5.16 5.57 9.23
N GLY A 231 5.70 6.77 9.06
CA GLY A 231 6.62 7.11 7.98
C GLY A 231 7.54 8.28 8.33
N GLY A 232 8.19 8.85 7.33
CA GLY A 232 9.15 9.94 7.51
C GLY A 232 8.60 11.20 8.19
N ASN A 233 7.30 11.49 8.07
CA ASN A 233 6.64 12.62 8.73
C ASN A 233 6.55 12.42 10.24
N ASN A 234 6.50 11.17 10.74
CA ASN A 234 6.57 10.92 12.18
C ASN A 234 7.93 11.37 12.73
N ILE A 235 9.02 11.08 12.02
CA ILE A 235 10.38 11.53 12.40
C ILE A 235 10.43 13.06 12.41
N THR A 236 9.88 13.71 11.37
CA THR A 236 9.78 15.17 11.31
C THR A 236 9.02 15.75 12.49
N LYS A 237 7.90 15.12 12.88
CA LYS A 237 7.09 15.56 14.02
C LYS A 237 7.80 15.38 15.36
N ASP A 238 8.58 14.32 15.52
CA ASP A 238 9.38 14.15 16.74
C ASP A 238 10.50 15.18 16.82
N ILE A 239 11.15 15.52 15.70
CA ILE A 239 12.12 16.62 15.65
C ILE A 239 11.42 17.96 15.96
N ALA A 240 10.24 18.20 15.41
CA ALA A 240 9.47 19.42 15.66
C ALA A 240 9.07 19.60 17.14
N SER A 241 8.98 18.50 17.91
CA SER A 241 8.72 18.55 19.36
C SER A 241 9.79 19.32 20.15
N LEU A 242 10.96 19.56 19.53
CA LEU A 242 12.03 20.41 20.06
C LEU A 242 11.77 21.92 19.90
N GLN A 243 10.51 22.33 19.73
CA GLN A 243 10.13 23.72 19.44
C GLN A 243 10.69 24.23 18.10
N ILE A 244 10.74 23.33 17.12
CA ILE A 244 11.17 23.60 15.75
C ILE A 244 9.93 23.53 14.87
N ASP A 245 9.78 24.47 13.93
CA ASP A 245 8.69 24.41 12.97
C ASP A 245 8.84 23.20 12.02
N ASP A 246 7.73 22.71 11.46
CA ASP A 246 7.73 21.49 10.64
C ASP A 246 8.66 21.58 9.41
N GLU A 247 8.79 22.77 8.81
CA GLU A 247 9.61 22.96 7.62
C GLU A 247 11.09 22.86 7.96
N THR A 248 11.52 23.53 9.02
CA THR A 248 12.89 23.44 9.54
C THR A 248 13.20 22.04 10.04
N ALA A 249 12.27 21.39 10.74
CA ALA A 249 12.42 20.01 11.17
C ALA A 249 12.63 19.04 9.99
N GLU A 250 11.89 19.22 8.89
CA GLU A 250 12.07 18.42 7.67
C GLU A 250 13.46 18.65 7.05
N LYS A 251 13.90 19.92 6.97
CA LYS A 251 15.24 20.26 6.47
C LYS A 251 16.34 19.62 7.32
N MET A 252 16.18 19.66 8.65
CA MET A 252 17.11 19.02 9.58
C MET A 252 17.09 17.51 9.44
N LYS A 253 15.92 16.87 9.28
CA LYS A 253 15.82 15.44 9.00
C LYS A 253 16.59 15.07 7.73
N ILE A 254 16.33 15.76 6.62
CA ILE A 254 16.99 15.47 5.34
C ILE A 254 18.51 15.65 5.43
N LYS A 255 18.98 16.66 6.18
CA LYS A 255 20.40 17.01 6.26
C LYS A 255 21.18 16.19 7.29
N TYR A 256 20.58 15.92 8.45
CA TYR A 256 21.29 15.41 9.63
C TYR A 256 20.75 14.07 10.15
N ALA A 257 19.59 13.57 9.72
CA ALA A 257 19.10 12.29 10.23
C ALA A 257 20.04 11.13 9.86
N SER A 258 20.19 10.21 10.80
CA SER A 258 20.77 8.89 10.61
C SER A 258 19.85 7.88 11.28
N ALA A 259 19.60 6.76 10.60
CA ALA A 259 18.79 5.67 11.13
C ALA A 259 19.52 4.86 12.22
N PHE A 260 20.85 4.97 12.23
CA PHE A 260 21.74 4.39 13.22
C PHE A 260 23.06 5.16 13.23
N THR A 261 23.57 5.47 14.40
CA THR A 261 24.79 6.24 14.65
C THR A 261 25.65 5.42 15.60
N ASP A 262 26.93 5.24 15.26
CA ASP A 262 27.84 4.55 16.15
C ASP A 262 28.11 5.42 17.38
N GLY A 263 28.24 4.82 18.57
CA GLY A 263 28.48 5.58 19.79
C GLY A 263 29.76 6.43 19.72
N ASN A 264 30.76 5.98 18.95
CA ASN A 264 32.01 6.70 18.74
C ASN A 264 31.86 7.94 17.82
N ASP A 265 30.80 7.98 17.00
CA ASP A 265 30.52 9.10 16.09
C ASP A 265 29.68 10.20 16.76
N ILE A 266 29.21 9.97 18.00
CA ILE A 266 28.42 10.91 18.76
C ILE A 266 29.36 11.82 19.54
N ASP A 267 29.43 13.10 19.16
CA ASP A 267 30.09 14.14 19.93
C ASP A 267 29.08 14.83 20.86
N PRO A 268 29.16 14.64 22.20
CA PRO A 268 28.24 15.26 23.14
C PRO A 268 28.33 16.78 23.21
N THR A 269 29.42 17.37 22.71
CA THR A 269 29.63 18.82 22.70
C THR A 269 29.13 19.49 21.42
N PHE A 270 28.83 18.70 20.39
CA PHE A 270 28.37 19.20 19.11
C PHE A 270 26.86 19.45 19.11
N SER A 271 26.45 20.54 18.44
CA SER A 271 25.05 20.90 18.26
C SER A 271 24.76 21.27 16.82
N TYR A 272 23.66 20.73 16.27
CA TYR A 272 23.15 21.09 14.95
C TYR A 272 22.48 22.46 15.00
N PRO A 273 22.76 23.36 14.03
CA PRO A 273 22.04 24.61 13.93
C PRO A 273 20.59 24.37 13.49
N ILE A 274 19.65 24.96 14.21
CA ILE A 274 18.24 25.06 13.82
C ILE A 274 18.09 26.30 12.93
N ASP A 275 18.57 27.43 13.44
CA ASP A 275 18.69 28.71 12.75
C ASP A 275 19.97 29.44 13.21
N ASN A 276 20.05 30.76 13.01
CA ASN A 276 21.23 31.56 13.36
C ASN A 276 21.49 31.64 14.87
N GLU A 277 20.47 31.49 15.71
CA GLU A 277 20.54 31.71 17.16
C GLU A 277 20.30 30.41 17.94
N ARG A 278 19.45 29.52 17.42
CA ARG A 278 19.03 28.28 18.09
C ARG A 278 19.77 27.07 17.55
N LYS A 279 20.12 26.15 18.45
CA LYS A 279 20.79 24.89 18.14
C LYS A 279 20.15 23.74 18.93
N VAL A 280 20.33 22.52 18.44
CA VAL A 280 19.98 21.28 19.16
C VAL A 280 21.23 20.44 19.35
N GLU A 281 21.43 19.92 20.55
CA GLU A 281 22.50 18.97 20.86
C GLU A 281 22.41 17.73 19.97
N MET A 282 23.56 17.27 19.46
CA MET A 282 23.63 16.11 18.57
C MET A 282 23.04 14.87 19.21
N VAL A 283 23.38 14.62 20.48
CA VAL A 283 22.88 13.46 21.26
C VAL A 283 21.36 13.43 21.23
N LYS A 284 20.72 14.54 21.62
CA LYS A 284 19.26 14.66 21.67
C LYS A 284 18.61 14.46 20.29
N PHE A 285 19.21 15.02 19.24
CA PHE A 285 18.70 14.88 17.89
C PHE A 285 18.79 13.43 17.39
N VAL A 286 19.94 12.77 17.62
CA VAL A 286 20.18 11.37 17.27
C VAL A 286 19.20 10.46 18.02
N ASP A 287 19.04 10.63 19.32
CA ASP A 287 18.13 9.82 20.16
C ASP A 287 16.69 9.85 19.62
N ILE A 288 16.19 11.04 19.27
CA ILE A 288 14.83 11.22 18.76
C ILE A 288 14.65 10.51 17.41
N VAL A 289 15.59 10.72 16.49
CA VAL A 289 15.52 10.14 15.14
C VAL A 289 15.62 8.62 15.21
N GLU A 290 16.56 8.09 15.99
CA GLU A 290 16.78 6.65 16.11
C GLU A 290 15.65 5.96 16.86
N ALA A 291 15.07 6.58 17.89
CA ALA A 291 13.91 6.02 18.58
C ALA A 291 12.73 5.81 17.62
N ARG A 292 12.41 6.81 16.78
CA ARG A 292 11.32 6.66 15.79
C ARG A 292 11.68 5.67 14.70
N MET A 293 12.94 5.67 14.25
CA MET A 293 13.38 4.72 13.23
C MET A 293 13.28 3.29 13.73
N ARG A 294 13.74 3.04 14.96
CA ARG A 294 13.65 1.75 15.63
C ARG A 294 12.20 1.28 15.73
N GLU A 295 11.28 2.13 16.17
CA GLU A 295 9.85 1.79 16.23
C GLU A 295 9.30 1.38 14.87
N ILE A 296 9.63 2.12 13.80
CA ILE A 296 9.20 1.77 12.43
C ILE A 296 9.75 0.40 12.04
N ILE A 297 11.03 0.14 12.28
CA ILE A 297 11.69 -1.12 11.89
C ILE A 297 11.14 -2.30 12.70
N GLU A 298 10.94 -2.15 14.00
CA GLU A 298 10.35 -3.18 14.86
C GLU A 298 8.91 -3.49 14.44
N ASN A 299 8.13 -2.46 14.08
CA ASN A 299 6.80 -2.66 13.50
C ASN A 299 6.87 -3.41 12.17
N VAL A 300 7.81 -3.10 11.27
CA VAL A 300 8.03 -3.87 10.03
C VAL A 300 8.37 -5.33 10.35
N ARG A 301 9.30 -5.57 11.29
CA ARG A 301 9.72 -6.91 11.70
C ARG A 301 8.57 -7.74 12.26
N SER A 302 7.69 -7.12 13.05
CA SER A 302 6.48 -7.76 13.60
C SER A 302 5.50 -8.21 12.52
N GLN A 303 5.55 -7.61 11.32
CA GLN A 303 4.68 -8.00 10.23
C GLN A 303 5.15 -9.26 9.52
N ILE A 304 6.37 -9.72 9.72
CA ILE A 304 6.88 -10.95 9.11
C ILE A 304 6.30 -12.16 9.86
N PRO A 305 5.45 -13.00 9.21
CA PRO A 305 4.92 -14.20 9.85
C PRO A 305 6.04 -15.19 10.17
N ASP A 306 5.93 -15.87 11.32
CA ASP A 306 6.92 -16.86 11.76
C ASP A 306 7.16 -17.97 10.73
N GLU A 307 6.13 -18.35 9.96
CA GLU A 307 6.24 -19.35 8.89
C GLU A 307 7.21 -18.98 7.76
N TYR A 308 7.56 -17.70 7.61
CA TYR A 308 8.45 -17.20 6.56
C TYR A 308 9.79 -16.71 7.06
N ILE A 309 10.00 -16.50 8.35
CA ILE A 309 11.20 -15.83 8.87
C ILE A 309 12.51 -16.45 8.35
N ASP A 310 12.59 -17.78 8.35
CA ASP A 310 13.76 -18.55 7.90
C ASP A 310 13.75 -18.85 6.39
N LYS A 311 12.76 -18.34 5.64
CA LYS A 311 12.53 -18.61 4.21
C LYS A 311 12.72 -17.38 3.31
N LEU A 312 13.28 -16.29 3.85
CA LEU A 312 13.45 -15.02 3.15
C LEU A 312 14.88 -14.87 2.58
N LEU A 313 15.27 -15.74 1.65
CA LEU A 313 16.63 -15.76 1.06
C LEU A 313 16.95 -14.50 0.23
N GLY A 314 15.93 -13.79 -0.24
CA GLY A 314 16.02 -12.49 -0.89
C GLY A 314 16.26 -11.34 0.09
N GLY A 315 15.97 -11.53 1.38
CA GLY A 315 16.17 -10.54 2.42
C GLY A 315 15.14 -9.41 2.39
N ILE A 316 15.54 -8.22 2.87
CA ILE A 316 14.73 -7.00 2.89
C ILE A 316 15.16 -6.07 1.76
N ILE A 317 14.18 -5.61 0.96
CA ILE A 317 14.34 -4.60 -0.07
C ILE A 317 13.63 -3.34 0.40
N LEU A 318 14.39 -2.27 0.65
CA LEU A 318 13.89 -0.96 1.05
C LEU A 318 13.63 -0.09 -0.17
N THR A 319 12.60 0.75 -0.14
CA THR A 319 12.38 1.80 -1.15
C THR A 319 11.57 2.96 -0.55
N GLY A 320 11.18 3.92 -1.38
CA GLY A 320 10.45 5.11 -0.95
C GLY A 320 11.36 6.22 -0.40
N GLY A 321 10.79 7.40 -0.18
CA GLY A 321 11.56 8.60 0.15
C GLY A 321 12.34 8.52 1.47
N SER A 322 11.81 7.84 2.47
CA SER A 322 12.45 7.70 3.80
C SER A 322 13.56 6.66 3.80
N SER A 323 13.66 5.81 2.77
CA SER A 323 14.81 4.91 2.59
C SER A 323 16.13 5.63 2.23
N ASN A 324 16.09 6.95 2.06
CA ASN A 324 17.29 7.77 1.85
C ASN A 324 17.96 8.23 3.16
N ILE A 325 17.37 7.95 4.32
CA ILE A 325 17.99 8.26 5.61
C ILE A 325 19.32 7.50 5.72
N ARG A 326 20.36 8.18 6.24
CA ARG A 326 21.70 7.61 6.36
C ARG A 326 21.67 6.36 7.23
N ASN A 327 22.51 5.37 6.92
CA ASN A 327 22.64 4.11 7.65
C ASN A 327 21.34 3.27 7.77
N ILE A 328 20.35 3.50 6.91
CA ILE A 328 19.07 2.76 6.96
C ILE A 328 19.25 1.25 6.86
N GLU A 329 20.10 0.76 5.95
CA GLU A 329 20.33 -0.67 5.80
C GLU A 329 20.99 -1.28 7.04
N ARG A 330 21.90 -0.54 7.70
CA ARG A 330 22.55 -0.95 8.95
C ARG A 330 21.52 -1.07 10.08
N ALA A 331 20.63 -0.09 10.20
CA ALA A 331 19.55 -0.12 11.19
C ALA A 331 18.62 -1.33 10.97
N PHE A 332 18.23 -1.59 9.73
CA PHE A 332 17.40 -2.76 9.40
C PHE A 332 18.11 -4.07 9.73
N ARG A 333 19.38 -4.25 9.38
CA ARG A 333 20.14 -5.46 9.75
C ARG A 333 20.15 -5.68 11.26
N LEU A 334 20.43 -4.63 12.03
CA LEU A 334 20.53 -4.67 13.48
C LEU A 334 19.20 -5.08 14.15
N TYR A 335 18.10 -4.40 13.81
CA TYR A 335 16.83 -4.56 14.51
C TYR A 335 15.95 -5.68 13.97
N THR A 336 16.16 -6.13 12.72
CA THR A 336 15.39 -7.25 12.14
C THR A 336 16.10 -8.60 12.26
N HIS A 337 17.42 -8.58 12.46
CA HIS A 337 18.31 -9.74 12.40
C HIS A 337 18.32 -10.45 11.02
N ILE A 338 17.97 -9.72 9.96
CA ILE A 338 18.08 -10.19 8.57
C ILE A 338 19.31 -9.53 7.94
N GLU A 339 20.32 -10.34 7.63
CA GLU A 339 21.62 -9.88 7.10
C GLU A 339 21.50 -9.20 5.72
N LYS A 340 20.70 -9.81 4.84
CA LYS A 340 20.53 -9.32 3.47
C LYS A 340 19.51 -8.19 3.45
N VAL A 341 20.02 -6.96 3.38
CA VAL A 341 19.23 -5.74 3.20
C VAL A 341 19.82 -4.96 2.05
N ARG A 342 18.97 -4.45 1.15
CA ARG A 342 19.37 -3.49 0.11
C ARG A 342 18.32 -2.39 -0.07
N THR A 343 18.72 -1.24 -0.57
CA THR A 343 17.79 -0.19 -1.01
C THR A 343 17.60 -0.19 -2.54
N ALA A 344 16.37 -0.41 -2.99
CA ALA A 344 15.92 -0.19 -4.36
C ALA A 344 15.71 1.31 -4.61
N LYS A 345 16.73 1.93 -5.21
CA LYS A 345 16.77 3.36 -5.52
C LYS A 345 16.06 3.74 -6.82
N PHE A 346 15.75 2.76 -7.67
CA PHE A 346 15.10 2.98 -8.96
C PHE A 346 14.35 1.71 -9.41
N VAL A 347 13.50 1.86 -10.41
CA VAL A 347 12.79 0.75 -11.06
C VAL A 347 13.72 -0.04 -11.99
N ASN A 348 13.35 -1.29 -12.27
CA ASN A 348 14.10 -2.22 -13.12
C ASN A 348 13.92 -1.90 -14.62
N GLU A 349 12.81 -1.25 -14.98
CA GLU A 349 12.52 -0.81 -16.34
C GLU A 349 13.53 0.25 -16.82
N THR A 350 13.85 0.20 -18.11
CA THR A 350 14.72 1.21 -18.73
C THR A 350 13.95 2.53 -18.90
N ILE A 351 14.22 3.51 -18.04
CA ILE A 351 13.61 4.84 -18.10
C ILE A 351 14.54 5.84 -18.82
N LYS A 352 14.02 6.55 -19.82
CA LYS A 352 14.70 7.62 -20.55
C LYS A 352 14.01 8.96 -20.22
N SER A 353 14.73 9.92 -19.64
CA SER A 353 14.17 11.25 -19.34
C SER A 353 15.24 12.34 -19.37
N GLY A 354 14.87 13.53 -19.86
CA GLY A 354 15.68 14.74 -19.72
C GLY A 354 15.48 15.46 -18.38
N ASN A 355 14.55 15.01 -17.53
CA ASN A 355 14.25 15.65 -16.25
C ASN A 355 15.15 15.07 -15.13
N PRO A 356 15.99 15.90 -14.45
CA PRO A 356 16.88 15.43 -13.40
C PRO A 356 16.16 14.77 -12.22
N THR A 357 14.95 15.23 -11.88
CA THR A 357 14.13 14.67 -10.80
C THR A 357 13.73 13.23 -11.10
N VAL A 358 13.43 12.92 -12.36
CA VAL A 358 13.12 11.54 -12.80
C VAL A 358 14.35 10.64 -12.65
N ASN A 359 15.54 11.19 -12.87
CA ASN A 359 16.80 10.44 -12.85
C ASN A 359 17.50 10.42 -11.49
N ALA A 360 16.88 10.97 -10.43
CA ALA A 360 17.52 11.19 -9.13
C ALA A 360 17.90 9.90 -8.36
N LYS A 361 17.42 8.72 -8.81
CA LYS A 361 17.73 7.38 -8.24
C LYS A 361 17.70 7.39 -6.70
N ASP A 362 16.58 7.81 -6.14
CA ASP A 362 16.37 7.99 -4.70
C ASP A 362 15.10 7.27 -4.20
N GLY A 363 14.50 6.39 -5.01
CA GLY A 363 13.29 5.65 -4.65
C GLY A 363 11.99 6.47 -4.67
N ARG A 364 12.03 7.81 -4.70
CA ARG A 364 10.84 8.67 -4.49
C ARG A 364 9.80 8.57 -5.59
N LEU A 365 10.22 8.21 -6.81
CA LEU A 365 9.35 8.08 -7.97
C LEU A 365 9.12 6.62 -8.40
N CYS A 366 9.60 5.63 -7.64
CA CYS A 366 9.49 4.23 -8.06
C CYS A 366 8.03 3.80 -8.23
N THR A 367 7.14 4.23 -7.33
CA THR A 367 5.71 3.88 -7.38
C THR A 367 5.03 4.48 -8.62
N VAL A 368 5.13 5.80 -8.83
CA VAL A 368 4.54 6.43 -10.03
C VAL A 368 5.12 5.89 -11.35
N LEU A 369 6.42 5.58 -11.39
CA LEU A 369 7.06 4.94 -12.55
C LEU A 369 6.54 3.52 -12.78
N ALA A 370 6.31 2.75 -11.71
CA ALA A 370 5.73 1.42 -11.80
C ALA A 370 4.30 1.45 -12.34
N ILE A 371 3.49 2.43 -11.91
CA ILE A 371 2.13 2.62 -12.42
C ILE A 371 2.16 3.02 -13.90
N LEU A 372 3.09 3.91 -14.28
CA LEU A 372 3.32 4.27 -15.69
C LEU A 372 3.71 3.05 -16.53
N ALA A 373 4.55 2.16 -15.98
CA ALA A 373 4.97 0.93 -16.63
C ALA A 373 3.82 -0.08 -16.79
N LYS A 374 2.81 -0.06 -15.92
CA LYS A 374 1.61 -0.89 -16.03
C LYS A 374 0.63 -0.41 -17.11
N GLY A 375 0.52 0.90 -17.33
CA GLY A 375 -0.43 1.45 -18.31
C GLY A 375 -0.19 0.94 -19.73
N ASP A 376 -1.25 0.61 -20.45
CA ASP A 376 -1.22 -0.08 -21.75
C ASP A 376 -2.07 0.58 -22.85
N GLN A 377 -2.88 1.58 -22.48
CA GLN A 377 -3.75 2.32 -23.37
C GLN A 377 -3.32 3.78 -23.51
N ASN A 378 -3.63 4.36 -24.67
CA ASN A 378 -3.32 5.76 -24.96
C ASN A 378 -4.19 6.70 -24.10
N CYS A 379 -3.55 7.64 -23.43
CA CYS A 379 -4.18 8.65 -22.58
C CYS A 379 -4.33 10.01 -23.29
N ALA A 380 -3.79 10.15 -24.50
CA ALA A 380 -3.85 11.39 -25.26
C ALA A 380 -5.27 11.71 -25.75
N GLY A 381 -5.71 12.95 -25.51
CA GLY A 381 -6.92 13.53 -26.08
C GLY A 381 -6.61 14.41 -27.30
N ASN A 382 -7.49 15.39 -27.53
CA ASN A 382 -7.35 16.34 -28.63
C ASN A 382 -6.13 17.27 -28.43
N ASP A 383 -5.55 17.73 -29.52
CA ASP A 383 -4.50 18.74 -29.48
C ASP A 383 -5.01 20.05 -28.87
N ILE A 384 -4.15 20.75 -28.12
CA ILE A 384 -4.48 22.06 -27.58
C ILE A 384 -4.21 23.09 -28.67
N THR A 385 -5.22 23.37 -29.50
CA THR A 385 -5.19 24.53 -30.39
C THR A 385 -5.21 25.80 -29.54
N GLY A 386 -4.44 26.82 -29.94
CA GLY A 386 -4.09 27.99 -29.11
C GLY A 386 -5.21 28.97 -28.72
N GLU A 387 -6.47 28.55 -28.68
CA GLU A 387 -7.60 29.39 -28.27
C GLU A 387 -7.86 29.21 -26.77
N LEU A 388 -7.03 29.86 -25.95
CA LEU A 388 -7.21 29.93 -24.49
C LEU A 388 -8.17 31.05 -24.04
N PHE A 389 -8.87 31.70 -24.97
CA PHE A 389 -9.84 32.75 -24.67
C PHE A 389 -11.02 32.73 -25.67
N GLU A 390 -12.00 31.87 -25.44
CA GLU A 390 -13.36 32.15 -25.91
C GLU A 390 -14.29 32.39 -24.72
N ASN A 391 -14.97 33.53 -24.80
CA ASN A 391 -15.80 34.13 -23.78
C ASN A 391 -16.99 33.25 -23.39
N GLN A 392 -17.17 33.05 -22.08
CA GLN A 392 -18.49 32.78 -21.54
C GLN A 392 -19.35 34.03 -21.74
N GLN A 393 -20.28 33.98 -22.69
CA GLN A 393 -21.45 34.85 -22.66
C GLN A 393 -22.67 34.06 -22.15
N PRO A 394 -23.41 34.60 -21.17
CA PRO A 394 -24.61 33.97 -20.64
C PRO A 394 -25.76 34.12 -21.66
N LYS A 395 -26.40 33.02 -22.06
CA LYS A 395 -27.68 33.10 -22.77
C LYS A 395 -28.83 33.14 -21.76
N THR A 396 -29.31 34.36 -21.54
CA THR A 396 -30.59 34.67 -20.90
C THR A 396 -31.75 34.30 -21.84
N THR A 397 -32.82 33.81 -21.23
CA THR A 397 -34.14 33.44 -21.75
C THR A 397 -34.84 34.55 -22.55
N LEU A 398 -35.58 34.16 -23.60
CA LEU A 398 -36.85 34.78 -23.98
C LEU A 398 -37.69 33.82 -24.83
N ASP A 399 -38.92 33.57 -24.36
CA ASP A 399 -40.01 32.86 -25.02
C ASP A 399 -40.53 33.63 -26.25
N THR A 400 -40.93 32.92 -27.32
CA THR A 400 -42.24 33.16 -27.96
C THR A 400 -42.68 32.00 -28.88
N THR A 401 -43.91 31.53 -28.63
CA THR A 401 -44.93 31.00 -29.57
C THR A 401 -44.70 29.74 -30.42
N THR A 402 -45.35 28.66 -29.96
CA THR A 402 -46.37 27.85 -30.64
C THR A 402 -46.26 27.59 -32.15
N THR A 403 -46.10 26.32 -32.53
CA THR A 403 -46.98 25.62 -33.51
C THR A 403 -46.78 24.10 -33.42
N ILE A 404 -47.89 23.38 -33.23
CA ILE A 404 -48.00 21.91 -33.30
C ILE A 404 -48.32 21.56 -34.77
N PRO A 405 -47.75 20.46 -35.31
CA PRO A 405 -48.64 19.44 -35.85
C PRO A 405 -48.35 18.03 -35.33
N THR A 406 -49.45 17.38 -35.02
CA THR A 406 -49.72 16.03 -34.57
C THR A 406 -49.35 14.97 -35.62
N THR A 407 -48.71 13.86 -35.21
CA THR A 407 -49.06 12.51 -35.68
C THR A 407 -48.80 11.48 -34.57
N GLN A 408 -49.75 10.56 -34.41
CA GLN A 408 -49.86 9.54 -33.36
C GLN A 408 -48.94 8.31 -33.58
N PRO A 409 -48.76 7.49 -32.53
CA PRO A 409 -47.76 6.42 -32.47
C PRO A 409 -48.29 5.04 -32.87
N VAL A 410 -47.37 4.15 -33.25
CA VAL A 410 -47.60 2.69 -33.34
C VAL A 410 -46.61 2.00 -32.39
N ASN A 411 -47.15 1.33 -31.36
CA ASN A 411 -46.49 0.34 -30.49
C ASN A 411 -46.66 -1.06 -31.14
N PRO A 412 -45.93 -2.16 -30.78
CA PRO A 412 -45.64 -2.55 -29.38
C PRO A 412 -44.39 -3.44 -29.09
N THR A 413 -44.26 -3.78 -27.80
CA THR A 413 -43.64 -4.98 -27.14
C THR A 413 -42.18 -4.94 -26.65
N GLY A 414 -42.00 -5.24 -25.34
CA GLY A 414 -40.71 -5.70 -24.79
C GLY A 414 -40.40 -5.39 -23.31
N LYS A 415 -41.13 -6.01 -22.37
CA LYS A 415 -40.94 -6.17 -20.91
C LYS A 415 -39.65 -5.63 -20.23
N VAL A 416 -39.87 -4.79 -19.21
CA VAL A 416 -38.95 -4.49 -18.09
C VAL A 416 -39.41 -5.30 -16.86
N MET A 417 -38.49 -5.91 -16.11
CA MET A 417 -38.76 -6.52 -14.79
C MET A 417 -38.24 -5.62 -13.65
N GLU A 418 -39.02 -5.60 -12.58
CA GLU A 418 -39.09 -4.67 -11.46
C GLU A 418 -38.00 -4.88 -10.38
N GLU A 419 -37.54 -3.77 -9.78
CA GLU A 419 -36.87 -3.75 -8.47
C GLU A 419 -37.92 -3.58 -7.35
N LYS A 420 -37.83 -4.40 -6.30
CA LYS A 420 -38.67 -4.31 -5.08
C LYS A 420 -38.10 -3.29 -4.08
N PRO A 421 -38.96 -2.56 -3.33
CA PRO A 421 -38.52 -1.54 -2.38
C PRO A 421 -38.07 -2.14 -1.04
N TYR A 422 -37.03 -1.53 -0.46
CA TYR A 422 -36.50 -1.82 0.88
C TYR A 422 -37.39 -1.19 1.96
N ILE A 423 -37.93 -2.01 2.86
CA ILE A 423 -38.75 -1.57 4.00
C ILE A 423 -37.83 -1.26 5.18
N GLN A 424 -37.95 -0.04 5.71
CA GLN A 424 -37.23 0.47 6.87
C GLN A 424 -38.08 0.24 8.13
N THR A 425 -37.69 -0.70 9.00
CA THR A 425 -38.33 -0.88 10.31
C THR A 425 -37.56 -0.10 11.39
N ARG A 426 -38.27 0.83 12.05
CA ARG A 426 -37.85 1.46 13.32
C ARG A 426 -38.20 0.52 14.48
N PRO A 427 -37.41 0.48 15.56
CA PRO A 427 -37.91 0.11 16.87
C PRO A 427 -38.26 1.38 17.68
N THR A 428 -39.50 1.43 18.15
CA THR A 428 -40.00 2.31 19.21
C THR A 428 -39.91 1.61 20.57
N GLY A 429 -39.47 2.31 21.63
CA GLY A 429 -39.71 1.90 23.02
C GLY A 429 -38.63 2.29 24.04
N SER A 430 -38.81 3.43 24.70
CA SER A 430 -38.50 3.73 26.12
C SER A 430 -39.35 2.84 27.05
N ALA A 431 -39.09 2.52 28.33
CA ALA A 431 -38.34 3.10 29.46
C ALA A 431 -37.82 1.92 30.35
N ASP A 432 -36.92 2.04 31.34
CA ASP A 432 -37.11 2.72 32.63
C ASP A 432 -35.79 2.90 33.40
N ILE A 433 -35.81 3.93 34.24
CA ILE A 433 -34.79 4.37 35.18
C ILE A 433 -34.98 3.61 36.50
N ASN A 434 -33.91 3.13 37.13
CA ASN A 434 -33.82 3.23 38.59
C ASN A 434 -32.39 3.30 39.14
N ASN A 435 -32.24 4.21 40.08
CA ASN A 435 -31.03 4.60 40.81
C ASN A 435 -30.61 3.56 41.86
N GLY A 436 -29.31 3.55 42.19
CA GLY A 436 -28.80 2.95 43.41
C GLY A 436 -27.30 3.22 43.61
N LYS A 437 -26.97 4.37 44.22
CA LYS A 437 -25.65 4.63 44.82
C LYS A 437 -25.52 3.85 46.12
N THR A 438 -24.31 3.39 46.45
CA THR A 438 -23.69 3.57 47.78
C THR A 438 -22.19 3.27 47.73
N ASP A 439 -21.48 3.99 48.59
CA ASP A 439 -20.05 4.24 48.60
C ASP A 439 -19.25 3.21 49.42
N ASN A 440 -17.92 3.37 49.32
CA ASN A 440 -16.86 3.18 50.34
C ASN A 440 -16.05 1.87 50.38
N ALA A 441 -14.75 2.08 50.10
CA ALA A 441 -13.60 1.86 51.00
C ALA A 441 -13.04 0.44 51.22
N ASP A 442 -11.86 0.24 50.63
CA ASP A 442 -10.56 -0.03 51.28
C ASP A 442 -10.21 -1.39 51.94
N GLU A 443 -8.89 -1.65 51.87
CA GLU A 443 -8.05 -2.62 52.61
C GLU A 443 -7.91 -4.09 52.13
N GLY A 444 -6.79 -4.34 51.44
CA GLY A 444 -5.68 -5.23 51.82
C GLY A 444 -5.92 -6.64 52.39
N ASN A 445 -5.38 -7.67 51.72
CA ASN A 445 -4.23 -8.44 52.22
C ASN A 445 -3.76 -9.59 51.30
N ASN A 446 -2.49 -9.96 51.50
CA ASN A 446 -1.67 -11.01 50.88
C ASN A 446 -2.27 -12.43 50.84
N ALA A 447 -1.91 -13.22 49.81
CA ALA A 447 -1.41 -14.61 49.93
C ALA A 447 -0.89 -15.20 48.59
N THR A 448 0.43 -15.40 48.52
CA THR A 448 1.21 -16.59 48.10
C THR A 448 0.70 -17.66 47.10
N GLU A 449 1.59 -17.97 46.13
CA GLU A 449 1.94 -19.27 45.48
C GLU A 449 0.91 -19.95 44.55
N THR A 450 1.19 -20.28 43.27
CA THR A 450 2.24 -21.14 42.68
C THR A 450 2.24 -21.01 41.13
N PRO A 451 3.37 -21.23 40.41
CA PRO A 451 3.41 -21.21 38.94
C PRO A 451 3.27 -22.61 38.32
N THR A 452 2.45 -22.68 37.27
CA THR A 452 2.09 -23.87 36.52
C THR A 452 3.18 -24.36 35.55
N SER A 453 3.22 -25.69 35.44
CA SER A 453 4.14 -26.57 34.70
C SER A 453 4.25 -26.33 33.18
N THR A 454 5.42 -25.86 32.72
CA THR A 454 5.91 -26.13 31.33
C THR A 454 7.44 -26.26 31.18
N HIS A 455 8.25 -26.09 32.23
CA HIS A 455 9.72 -26.06 32.11
C HIS A 455 10.49 -27.37 32.37
N LYS A 456 9.84 -28.53 32.50
CA LYS A 456 10.54 -29.81 32.76
C LYS A 456 10.80 -30.71 31.53
N PHE A 457 10.30 -30.36 30.34
CA PHE A 457 10.44 -31.22 29.15
C PHE A 457 11.68 -30.92 28.29
N ILE A 458 12.20 -29.69 28.34
CA ILE A 458 13.27 -29.23 27.44
C ILE A 458 14.67 -29.70 27.89
N ASN A 459 14.86 -29.96 29.19
CA ASN A 459 16.16 -30.38 29.72
C ASN A 459 16.44 -31.90 29.65
N LYS A 460 15.44 -32.74 29.36
CA LYS A 460 15.65 -34.19 29.12
C LYS A 460 16.01 -34.53 27.67
N PHE A 461 15.63 -33.70 26.71
CA PHE A 461 15.91 -33.95 25.29
C PHE A 461 17.35 -33.59 24.89
N LYS A 462 17.93 -32.54 25.51
CA LYS A 462 19.33 -32.13 25.29
C LYS A 462 20.37 -33.13 25.83
N ALA A 463 20.01 -33.94 26.83
CA ALA A 463 20.88 -35.00 27.36
C ALA A 463 20.88 -36.29 26.52
N PHE A 464 19.85 -36.49 25.68
CA PHE A 464 19.70 -37.68 24.84
C PHE A 464 20.43 -37.55 23.50
N VAL A 465 20.47 -36.35 22.91
CA VAL A 465 21.13 -36.11 21.60
C VAL A 465 22.66 -36.04 21.72
N LYS A 466 23.21 -35.69 22.89
CA LYS A 466 24.67 -35.63 23.11
C LYS A 466 25.33 -37.02 23.27
N LYS A 467 24.55 -38.10 23.30
CA LYS A 467 25.05 -39.48 23.50
C LYS A 467 25.07 -40.33 22.23
N MET A 468 24.83 -39.73 21.05
CA MET A 468 24.77 -40.43 19.74
C MET A 468 25.76 -39.91 18.70
N THR A 469 26.71 -39.04 19.06
CA THR A 469 27.69 -38.47 18.13
C THR A 469 29.08 -38.38 18.77
N GLU A 470 29.69 -39.53 19.05
CA GLU A 470 31.15 -39.67 19.12
C GLU A 470 31.51 -40.93 18.32
N PRO A 471 32.40 -40.85 17.32
CA PRO A 471 32.87 -42.01 16.56
C PRO A 471 33.94 -42.79 17.36
N ASP A 472 33.83 -44.13 17.33
CA ASP A 472 34.83 -45.06 17.85
C ASP A 472 36.14 -44.93 17.04
N GLU A 473 37.24 -44.56 17.71
CA GLU A 473 38.61 -44.77 17.21
C GLU A 473 39.31 -45.75 18.15
N GLU A 474 39.55 -46.98 17.67
CA GLU A 474 40.46 -47.96 18.27
C GLU A 474 41.56 -48.34 17.25
N GLU A 475 42.76 -48.59 17.79
CA GLU A 475 43.95 -49.26 17.23
C GLU A 475 44.85 -48.51 16.22
N LYS A 476 45.95 -47.91 16.71
CA LYS A 476 47.28 -48.54 16.79
C LYS A 476 48.34 -47.67 17.46
#